data_AF-A0A532F045-F1
#
_entry.id   AF-A0A532F045-F1
#
_cell.length_a   1.000
_cell.length_b   1.000
_cell.length_c   1.000
_cell.angle_alpha   90.00
_cell.angle_beta   90.00
_cell.angle_gamma   90.00
#
_symmetry.space_group_name_H-M   'P 1'
#
loop_
_entity.id
_entity.type
_entity.pdbx_description
1 polymer ?
#
loop_
_entity_poly.entity_id
_entity_poly.type
_entity_poly.pdbx_seq_one_letter_code
_entity_poly.pdbx_strand_id
1 'polypeptide(L)'
;MSSLESRITKQQGRFALDCSLGELKRIYQALFSQLRTDSEADIDESDLLLDLQIILQREARAEGVDISTHSEWSRFLGEPSVASCEQRYADYQEKTLQ
;
A
#
# COMPACT_ATOMS: atom_id res chain seq x y z
N MET A 1 12.78 31.59 4.57
CA MET A 1 12.46 31.39 3.14
C MET A 1 13.34 30.24 2.66
N SER A 2 12.91 29.00 2.85
CA SER A 2 13.69 27.85 2.41
C SER A 2 13.53 27.72 0.90
N SER A 3 14.65 27.66 0.20
CA SER A 3 14.71 27.34 -1.23
C SER A 3 13.90 26.06 -1.45
N LEU A 4 12.88 26.13 -2.31
CA LEU A 4 12.12 24.97 -2.77
C LEU A 4 13.05 24.16 -3.69
N GLU A 5 13.99 23.43 -3.11
CA GLU A 5 14.63 22.35 -3.84
C GLU A 5 13.53 21.39 -4.29
N SER A 6 13.58 21.01 -5.57
CA SER A 6 12.59 20.08 -6.12
C SER A 6 12.66 18.78 -5.33
N ARG A 7 11.53 18.38 -4.74
CA ARG A 7 11.35 17.08 -4.05
C ARG A 7 11.52 15.88 -4.99
N ILE A 8 11.60 16.13 -6.30
CA ILE A 8 11.94 15.13 -7.30
C ILE A 8 13.24 15.56 -7.94
N THR A 9 14.28 14.76 -7.76
CA THR A 9 15.58 14.98 -8.39
C THR A 9 15.84 13.91 -9.45
N LYS A 10 16.53 14.27 -10.53
CA LYS A 10 16.87 13.36 -11.63
C LYS A 10 18.38 13.22 -11.72
N GLN A 11 18.88 11.99 -11.72
CA GLN A 11 20.29 11.68 -11.96
C GLN A 11 20.40 10.48 -12.90
N GLN A 12 21.10 10.65 -14.03
CA GLN A 12 21.38 9.58 -14.99
C GLN A 12 20.13 8.76 -15.42
N GLY A 13 18.99 9.44 -15.59
CA GLY A 13 17.73 8.79 -15.96
C GLY A 13 16.94 8.16 -14.81
N ARG A 14 17.49 8.17 -13.59
CA ARG A 14 16.81 7.76 -12.36
C ARG A 14 16.17 8.98 -11.70
N PHE A 15 15.03 8.75 -11.04
CA PHE A 15 14.34 9.76 -10.26
C PHE A 15 14.40 9.39 -8.79
N ALA A 16 14.74 10.35 -7.93
CA ALA A 16 14.62 10.21 -6.49
C ALA A 16 13.50 11.12 -6.01
N LEU A 17 12.62 10.57 -5.19
CA LEU A 17 11.48 11.25 -4.59
C LEU A 17 11.75 11.45 -3.09
N ASP A 18 11.86 12.69 -2.67
CA ASP A 18 11.90 13.08 -1.26
C ASP A 18 10.48 13.24 -0.73
N CYS A 19 10.04 12.26 0.05
CA CYS A 19 8.71 12.23 0.65
C CYS A 19 8.70 11.64 2.04
N SER A 20 7.72 12.09 2.83
CA SER A 20 7.43 11.52 4.13
C SER A 20 6.85 10.12 4.00
N LEU A 21 6.96 9.31 5.06
CA LEU A 21 6.34 7.98 5.10
C LEU A 21 4.83 8.03 4.82
N GLY A 22 4.13 9.05 5.30
CA GLY A 22 2.70 9.23 5.03
C GLY A 22 2.37 9.49 3.55
N GLU A 23 3.25 10.17 2.82
CA GLU A 23 3.11 10.36 1.38
C GLU A 23 3.44 9.08 0.62
N LEU A 24 4.47 8.33 1.05
CA LEU A 24 4.81 7.03 0.47
C LEU A 24 3.66 6.03 0.59
N LYS A 25 3.01 5.96 1.77
CA LYS A 25 1.79 5.17 2.01
C LYS A 25 0.69 5.52 1.01
N ARG A 26 0.43 6.81 0.78
CA ARG A 26 -0.60 7.27 -0.17
C ARG A 26 -0.25 6.93 -1.62
N ILE A 27 1.01 7.07 -2.02
CA ILE A 27 1.47 6.70 -3.38
C ILE A 27 1.24 5.22 -3.62
N TYR A 28 1.65 4.37 -2.67
CA TYR A 28 1.39 2.94 -2.72
C TYR A 28 -0.11 2.63 -2.83
N GLN A 29 -0.94 3.21 -1.97
CA GLN A 29 -2.40 2.98 -1.98
C GLN A 29 -3.06 3.40 -3.29
N ALA A 30 -2.66 4.55 -3.84
CA ALA A 30 -3.17 5.05 -5.11
C ALA A 30 -2.77 4.13 -6.28
N LEU A 31 -1.49 3.73 -6.34
CA LEU A 31 -0.99 2.81 -7.36
C LEU A 31 -1.67 1.45 -7.27
N PHE A 32 -1.73 0.87 -6.08
CA PHE A 32 -2.38 -0.42 -5.82
C PHE A 32 -3.86 -0.38 -6.21
N SER A 33 -4.58 0.69 -5.84
CA SER A 33 -5.99 0.84 -6.18
C SER A 33 -6.21 0.95 -7.69
N GLN A 34 -5.36 1.70 -8.40
CA GLN A 34 -5.45 1.88 -9.84
C GLN A 34 -5.18 0.57 -10.59
N LEU A 35 -4.11 -0.15 -10.22
CA LEU A 35 -3.76 -1.43 -10.86
C LEU A 35 -4.82 -2.50 -10.60
N ARG A 36 -5.46 -2.49 -9.43
CA ARG A 36 -6.58 -3.41 -9.13
C ARG A 36 -7.85 -3.13 -9.93
N THR A 37 -8.06 -1.89 -10.35
CA THR A 37 -9.23 -1.49 -11.14
C THR A 37 -9.03 -1.68 -12.64
N ASP A 38 -7.78 -1.68 -13.09
CA ASP A 38 -7.43 -1.92 -14.49
C ASP A 38 -7.32 -3.43 -14.76
N SER A 39 -8.24 -3.97 -15.56
CA SER A 39 -8.27 -5.40 -15.89
C SER A 39 -7.11 -5.86 -16.76
N GLU A 40 -6.44 -4.93 -17.44
CA GLU A 40 -5.30 -5.20 -18.32
C GLU A 40 -3.96 -5.02 -17.59
N ALA A 41 -3.97 -4.48 -16.36
CA ALA A 41 -2.78 -4.27 -15.57
C ALA A 41 -2.45 -5.52 -14.76
N ASP A 42 -1.24 -6.04 -14.94
CA ASP A 42 -0.71 -7.07 -14.06
C ASP A 42 -0.08 -6.42 -12.81
N ILE A 43 -0.74 -6.59 -11.67
CA ILE A 43 -0.28 -6.11 -10.37
C ILE A 43 1.05 -6.79 -10.00
N ASP A 44 1.21 -8.07 -10.37
CA ASP A 44 2.35 -8.90 -10.00
C ASP A 44 3.60 -8.55 -10.84
N GLU A 45 3.44 -7.90 -12.00
CA GLU A 45 4.55 -7.42 -12.84
C GLU A 45 5.02 -6.00 -12.48
N SER A 46 4.34 -5.30 -11.57
CA SER A 46 4.72 -3.94 -11.19
C SER A 46 5.90 -3.93 -10.21
N ASP A 47 7.12 -3.94 -10.73
CA ASP A 47 8.37 -3.84 -9.94
C ASP A 47 8.33 -2.68 -8.94
N LEU A 48 7.79 -1.53 -9.35
CA LEU A 48 7.69 -0.35 -8.48
C LEU A 48 6.71 -0.56 -7.33
N LEU A 49 5.56 -1.21 -7.57
CA LEU A 49 4.60 -1.50 -6.52
C LEU A 49 5.20 -2.45 -5.48
N LEU A 50 5.90 -3.49 -5.93
CA LEU A 50 6.58 -4.45 -5.08
C LEU A 50 7.68 -3.77 -4.24
N ASP A 51 8.50 -2.91 -4.85
CA ASP A 51 9.52 -2.14 -4.14
C ASP A 51 8.91 -1.24 -3.05
N LEU A 52 7.81 -0.54 -3.37
CA LEU A 52 7.07 0.28 -2.40
C LEU A 52 6.53 -0.59 -1.26
N GLN A 53 5.95 -1.75 -1.57
CA GLN A 53 5.43 -2.68 -0.58
C GLN A 53 6.53 -3.17 0.37
N ILE A 54 7.69 -3.57 -0.16
CA ILE A 54 8.84 -4.05 0.63
C ILE A 54 9.33 -2.97 1.60
N ILE A 55 9.47 -1.72 1.13
CA ILE A 55 9.89 -0.59 1.97
C ILE A 55 8.87 -0.35 3.07
N LEU A 56 7.58 -0.25 2.73
CA LEU A 56 6.52 0.00 3.70
C LEU A 56 6.39 -1.13 4.72
N GLN A 57 6.60 -2.38 4.32
CA GLN A 57 6.61 -3.52 5.24
C GLN A 57 7.79 -3.48 6.22
N ARG A 58 8.95 -2.96 5.81
CA ARG A 58 10.10 -2.76 6.71
C ARG A 58 9.79 -1.68 7.75
N GLU A 59 9.22 -0.55 7.32
CA GLU A 59 8.80 0.53 8.22
C GLU A 59 7.71 0.06 9.19
N ALA A 60 6.71 -0.69 8.71
CA ALA A 60 5.67 -1.28 9.55
C ALA A 60 6.25 -2.20 10.64
N ARG A 61 7.19 -3.09 10.27
CA ARG A 61 7.87 -3.96 11.23
C ARG A 61 8.69 -3.16 12.25
N ALA A 62 9.33 -2.07 11.84
CA ALA A 62 10.07 -1.19 12.74
C ALA A 62 9.15 -0.49 13.76
N GLU A 63 7.90 -0.22 13.38
CA GLU A 63 6.84 0.28 14.28
C GLU A 63 6.14 -0.83 15.09
N GLY A 64 6.55 -2.10 14.95
CA GLY A 64 5.98 -3.24 15.68
C GLY A 64 4.67 -3.77 15.11
N VAL A 65 4.30 -3.39 13.89
CA VAL A 65 3.11 -3.87 13.19
C VAL A 65 3.34 -5.28 12.65
N ASP A 66 2.44 -6.22 12.93
CA ASP A 66 2.44 -7.53 12.28
C ASP A 66 1.87 -7.43 10.86
N ILE A 67 2.78 -7.44 9.88
CA ILE A 67 2.43 -7.36 8.46
C ILE A 67 1.79 -8.64 7.91
N SER A 68 1.80 -9.75 8.66
CA SER A 68 1.13 -10.99 8.25
C SER A 68 -0.39 -10.89 8.41
N THR A 69 -0.83 -9.92 9.21
CA THR A 69 -2.24 -9.68 9.50
C THR A 69 -2.76 -8.51 8.65
N HIS A 70 -3.72 -8.80 7.75
CA HIS A 70 -4.28 -7.79 6.84
C HIS A 70 -4.85 -6.56 7.57
N SER A 71 -5.48 -6.75 8.74
CA SER A 71 -6.04 -5.63 9.52
C SER A 71 -4.97 -4.70 10.09
N GLU A 72 -3.83 -5.24 10.54
CA GLU A 72 -2.72 -4.44 11.05
C GLU A 72 -1.99 -3.71 9.93
N TRP A 73 -1.83 -4.38 8.78
CA TRP A 73 -1.33 -3.76 7.57
C TRP A 73 -2.21 -2.61 7.07
N SER A 74 -3.52 -2.82 6.93
CA SER A 74 -4.46 -1.76 6.55
C SER A 74 -4.46 -0.59 7.54
N ARG A 75 -4.37 -0.88 8.85
CA ARG A 75 -4.25 0.15 9.89
C ARG A 75 -2.96 0.97 9.73
N PHE A 76 -1.82 0.32 9.48
CA PHE A 76 -0.54 1.00 9.25
C PHE A 76 -0.59 1.92 8.02
N LEU A 77 -1.22 1.47 6.93
CA LEU A 77 -1.42 2.27 5.72
C LEU A 77 -2.40 3.44 5.93
N GLY A 78 -3.08 3.51 7.07
CA GLY A 78 -4.07 4.54 7.36
C GLY A 78 -5.37 4.35 6.61
N GLU A 79 -5.69 3.12 6.18
CA GLU A 79 -7.01 2.81 5.64
C GLU A 79 -8.06 2.98 6.75
N PRO A 80 -9.12 3.78 6.52
CA PRO A 80 -10.21 3.88 7.46
C PRO A 80 -10.93 2.54 7.53
N SER A 81 -10.64 1.79 8.60
CA SER A 81 -11.29 0.54 9.01
C SER A 81 -11.75 -0.34 7.85
N VAL A 82 -10.83 -1.15 7.30
CA VAL A 82 -11.25 -2.39 6.66
C VAL A 82 -11.98 -3.18 7.74
N ALA A 83 -13.25 -3.51 7.49
CA ALA A 83 -14.05 -4.35 8.38
C ALA A 83 -13.23 -5.58 8.77
N SER A 84 -13.19 -5.88 10.07
CA SER A 84 -12.43 -7.00 10.62
C SER A 84 -12.74 -8.30 9.87
N CYS A 85 -11.81 -9.27 9.84
CA CYS A 85 -12.09 -10.60 9.28
C CYS A 85 -13.40 -11.17 9.83
N GLU A 86 -13.68 -10.97 11.12
CA GLU A 86 -14.94 -11.35 11.77
C GLU A 86 -16.17 -10.72 11.12
N GLN A 87 -16.11 -9.45 10.75
CA GLN A 87 -17.20 -8.76 10.04
C GLN A 87 -17.33 -9.20 8.57
N ARG A 88 -16.22 -9.59 7.90
CA ARG A 88 -16.29 -10.13 6.52
C ARG A 88 -16.91 -11.52 6.47
N TYR A 89 -16.77 -12.33 7.52
CA TYR A 89 -17.34 -13.67 7.62
C TYR A 89 -18.67 -13.74 8.38
N ALA A 90 -19.11 -12.65 9.00
CA ALA A 90 -20.41 -12.58 9.68
C ALA A 90 -21.60 -12.85 8.73
N ASP A 91 -21.48 -12.48 7.46
CA ASP A 91 -22.52 -12.68 6.43
C ASP A 91 -22.28 -13.93 5.56
N TYR A 92 -21.39 -14.85 5.96
CA TYR A 92 -21.21 -16.11 5.24
C TYR A 92 -22.44 -17.03 5.46
N GLN A 93 -23.45 -16.85 4.61
CA GLN A 93 -24.51 -17.85 4.40
C GLN A 93 -23.90 -18.98 3.57
N GLU A 94 -23.64 -20.11 4.23
CA GLU A 94 -23.32 -21.38 3.59
C GLU A 94 -24.37 -21.64 2.49
N LYS A 95 -24.00 -21.55 1.22
CA LYS A 95 -24.87 -21.98 0.12
C LYS A 95 -25.01 -23.49 0.26
N THR A 96 -26.09 -23.93 0.89
CA THR A 96 -26.53 -25.33 0.83
C THR A 96 -26.71 -25.66 -0.66
N LEU A 97 -25.80 -26.47 -1.20
CA LEU A 97 -25.98 -27.09 -2.51
C LEU A 97 -27.29 -27.90 -2.46
N GLN A 98 -28.27 -27.47 -3.24
CA GLN A 98 -29.37 -28.33 -3.71
C GLN A 98 -29.02 -28.87 -5.09
#